data_AF-A0A5K1K8H3-F1
#
_entry.id   AF-A0A5K1K8H3-F1
#
_cell.length_a   1.000
_cell.length_b   1.000
_cell.length_c   1.000
_cell.angle_alpha   90.00
_cell.angle_beta   90.00
_cell.angle_gamma   90.00
#
_symmetry.space_group_name_H-M   'P 1'
#
loop_
_entity.id
_entity.type
_entity.pdbx_description
1 polymer ?
#
loop_
_entity_poly.entity_id
_entity_poly.type
_entity_poly.pdbx_seq_one_letter_code
_entity_poly.pdbx_strand_id
1 'polypeptide(L)'
;MQHCPYKISRTPTLGCHSRYDIARGFHAPRFEPLLQQFLTLESPSLAQRPPLQIVPALYPTFKQFSIILTSRRGKYDTDRMDRIRASPSHRWQDAHYNTVLVRTNMSHVGNVTLHDCRVARVRVIFSLPPYLQNFRAPPNESETHLAYVKGFTPFLPDPEQTSELYRVS
;
A
#
# COMPACT_ATOMS: atom_id res chain seq x y z
N MET A 1 -10.95 -1.38 23.33
CA MET A 1 -10.83 -2.14 22.07
C MET A 1 -10.36 -1.14 21.01
N GLN A 2 -9.11 -1.23 20.55
CA GLN A 2 -8.64 -0.41 19.43
C GLN A 2 -9.44 -0.82 18.19
N HIS A 3 -10.25 0.09 17.65
CA HIS A 3 -10.90 -0.13 16.38
C HIS A 3 -9.81 -0.14 15.30
N CYS A 4 -9.60 -1.29 14.66
CA CYS A 4 -8.79 -1.36 13.45
C CYS A 4 -9.41 -0.38 12.43
N PRO A 5 -8.66 0.61 11.91
CA PRO A 5 -9.21 1.70 11.10
C PRO A 5 -9.73 1.23 9.73
N TYR A 6 -9.51 -0.04 9.39
CA TYR A 6 -9.99 -0.66 8.16
C TYR A 6 -10.47 -2.11 8.38
N LYS A 7 -11.26 -2.60 7.41
CA LYS A 7 -11.73 -3.98 7.29
C LYS A 7 -11.14 -4.61 6.05
N ILE A 8 -10.58 -5.80 6.18
CA ILE A 8 -10.05 -6.61 5.08
C ILE A 8 -10.45 -8.07 5.27
N SER A 9 -10.52 -8.83 4.18
CA SER A 9 -10.80 -10.27 4.25
C SER A 9 -9.75 -10.97 5.11
N ARG A 10 -10.18 -11.95 5.91
CA ARG A 10 -9.26 -12.82 6.67
C ARG A 10 -8.48 -13.78 5.76
N THR A 11 -9.03 -14.07 4.58
CA THR A 11 -8.42 -14.94 3.58
C THR A 11 -7.87 -14.11 2.41
N PRO A 12 -6.72 -14.50 1.84
CA PRO A 12 -6.14 -13.81 0.69
C PRO A 12 -6.98 -14.06 -0.56
N THR A 13 -7.83 -13.09 -0.88
CA THR A 13 -8.83 -13.17 -1.98
C THR A 13 -8.21 -13.28 -3.37
N LEU A 14 -6.93 -12.94 -3.52
CA LEU A 14 -6.17 -13.13 -4.75
C LEU A 14 -5.14 -14.26 -4.66
N GLY A 15 -5.12 -15.01 -3.55
CA GLY A 15 -4.15 -16.07 -3.28
C GLY A 15 -2.80 -15.54 -2.82
N CYS A 16 -1.79 -16.41 -2.85
CA CYS A 16 -0.43 -16.09 -2.44
C CYS A 16 0.49 -16.00 -3.66
N HIS A 17 1.31 -14.96 -3.71
CA HIS A 17 2.13 -14.64 -4.88
C HIS A 17 3.60 -14.52 -4.51
N SER A 18 4.50 -14.97 -5.38
CA SER A 18 5.92 -14.71 -5.21
C SER A 18 6.25 -13.25 -5.49
N ARG A 19 7.47 -12.83 -5.12
CA ARG A 19 8.01 -11.52 -5.52
C ARG A 19 7.98 -11.29 -7.04
N TYR A 20 8.16 -12.34 -7.85
CA TYR A 20 8.18 -12.25 -9.30
C TYR A 20 6.78 -12.06 -9.87
N ASP A 21 5.81 -12.79 -9.31
CA ASP A 21 4.39 -12.66 -9.67
C ASP A 21 3.87 -11.27 -9.30
N ILE A 22 4.25 -10.76 -8.14
CA ILE A 22 3.94 -9.38 -7.71
C ILE A 22 4.58 -8.36 -8.66
N ALA A 23 5.87 -8.51 -8.96
CA ALA A 23 6.58 -7.56 -9.79
C ALA A 23 5.99 -7.47 -11.21
N ARG A 24 5.68 -8.61 -11.82
CA ARG A 24 5.17 -8.70 -13.19
C ARG A 24 3.65 -8.58 -13.25
N GLY A 25 2.94 -9.46 -12.54
CA GLY A 25 1.48 -9.60 -12.60
C GLY A 25 0.73 -8.42 -12.00
N PHE A 26 1.27 -7.79 -10.95
CA PHE A 26 0.66 -6.61 -10.34
C PHE A 26 1.32 -5.28 -10.77
N HIS A 27 2.27 -5.34 -11.71
CA HIS A 27 3.02 -4.18 -12.19
C HIS A 27 3.73 -3.41 -11.05
N ALA A 28 4.35 -4.14 -10.13
CA ALA A 28 5.10 -3.62 -8.99
C ALA A 28 6.60 -3.96 -9.07
N PRO A 29 7.34 -3.48 -10.10
CA PRO A 29 8.70 -3.95 -10.39
C PRO A 29 9.72 -3.68 -9.28
N ARG A 30 9.46 -2.68 -8.43
CA ARG A 30 10.30 -2.33 -7.28
C ARG A 30 9.78 -2.88 -5.96
N PHE A 31 8.89 -3.88 -5.99
CA PHE A 31 8.27 -4.45 -4.79
C PHE A 31 9.30 -4.92 -3.77
N GLU A 32 10.21 -5.81 -4.16
CA GLU A 32 11.23 -6.37 -3.28
C GLU A 32 12.19 -5.30 -2.71
N PRO A 33 12.85 -4.44 -3.53
CA PRO A 33 13.76 -3.44 -2.99
C PRO A 33 13.07 -2.41 -2.08
N LEU A 34 11.82 -2.02 -2.39
CA LEU A 34 11.07 -1.11 -1.52
C LEU A 34 10.59 -1.78 -0.23
N LEU A 35 10.21 -3.06 -0.28
CA LEU A 35 9.85 -3.80 0.92
C LEU A 35 11.06 -3.97 1.84
N GLN A 36 12.24 -4.28 1.28
CA GLN A 36 13.47 -4.34 2.05
C GLN A 36 13.78 -2.99 2.70
N GLN A 37 13.71 -1.89 1.94
CA GLN A 37 13.92 -0.54 2.47
C GLN A 37 12.93 -0.23 3.60
N PHE A 38 11.65 -0.55 3.42
CA PHE A 38 10.62 -0.38 4.44
C PHE A 38 10.94 -1.15 5.73
N LEU A 39 11.28 -2.44 5.62
CA LEU A 39 11.62 -3.25 6.79
C LEU A 39 12.89 -2.76 7.50
N THR A 40 13.88 -2.25 6.76
CA THR A 40 15.09 -1.65 7.35
C THR A 40 14.78 -0.36 8.10
N LEU A 41 13.81 0.45 7.63
CA LEU A 41 13.37 1.65 8.34
C LEU A 41 12.61 1.31 9.63
N GLU A 42 11.76 0.29 9.60
CA GLU A 42 10.98 -0.20 10.75
C GLU A 42 11.87 -0.88 11.80
N SER A 43 12.93 -1.57 11.36
CA SER A 43 13.92 -2.18 12.24
C SER A 43 15.33 -1.92 11.73
N PRO A 44 16.03 -0.91 12.29
CA PRO A 44 17.42 -0.60 11.93
C PRO A 44 18.38 -1.78 12.10
N SER A 45 18.05 -2.74 12.96
CA SER A 45 18.81 -3.98 13.16
C SER A 45 18.94 -4.83 11.88
N LEU A 46 18.02 -4.67 10.92
CA LEU A 46 18.08 -5.34 9.62
C LEU A 46 19.10 -4.72 8.66
N ALA A 47 19.53 -3.47 8.86
CA ALA A 47 20.49 -2.80 7.98
C ALA A 47 21.85 -3.50 7.93
N GLN A 48 22.20 -4.22 9.00
CA GLN A 48 23.48 -4.94 9.15
C GLN A 48 23.41 -6.39 8.65
N ARG A 49 22.22 -6.89 8.29
CA ARG A 49 22.06 -8.24 7.74
C ARG A 49 22.19 -8.20 6.22
N PRO A 50 22.71 -9.28 5.59
CA PRO A 50 22.68 -9.39 4.13
C PRO A 50 21.24 -9.16 3.64
N PRO A 51 21.07 -8.57 2.43
CA PRO A 51 19.75 -8.30 1.86
C PRO A 51 18.95 -9.57 2.01
N LEU A 52 17.79 -9.50 2.70
CA LEU A 52 17.00 -10.66 3.11
C LEU A 52 17.12 -11.69 1.98
N GLN A 53 17.97 -12.71 2.16
CA GLN A 53 18.18 -13.73 1.13
C GLN A 53 16.95 -14.61 1.29
N ILE A 54 15.86 -14.08 0.73
CA ILE A 54 14.50 -14.45 1.00
C ILE A 54 14.34 -15.85 0.43
N VAL A 55 14.29 -16.83 1.34
CA VAL A 55 13.52 -18.07 1.20
C VAL A 55 12.31 -17.75 0.33
N PRO A 56 12.00 -18.50 -0.75
CA PRO A 56 10.92 -18.17 -1.68
C PRO A 56 9.63 -17.81 -0.93
N ALA A 57 9.41 -16.51 -0.80
CA ALA A 57 8.35 -15.97 0.04
C ALA A 57 7.10 -15.84 -0.81
N LEU A 58 6.04 -16.46 -0.33
CA LEU A 58 4.72 -16.24 -0.86
C LEU A 58 4.02 -15.22 0.02
N TYR A 59 3.59 -14.12 -0.60
CA TYR A 59 2.88 -13.05 0.07
C TYR A 59 1.38 -13.27 -0.15
N PRO A 60 0.57 -13.44 0.92
CA PRO A 60 -0.87 -13.44 0.78
C PRO A 60 -1.34 -12.09 0.24
N THR A 61 -2.14 -12.10 -0.82
CA THR A 61 -2.61 -10.88 -1.51
C THR A 61 -4.13 -10.75 -1.46
N PHE A 62 -4.59 -9.51 -1.47
CA PHE A 62 -5.99 -9.15 -1.24
C PHE A 62 -6.48 -8.23 -2.35
N LYS A 63 -7.71 -8.47 -2.79
CA LYS A 63 -8.38 -7.67 -3.83
C LYS A 63 -8.73 -6.27 -3.34
N GLN A 64 -9.05 -6.12 -2.06
CA GLN A 64 -9.56 -4.87 -1.51
C GLN A 64 -9.51 -4.81 0.01
N PHE A 65 -9.54 -3.60 0.55
CA PHE A 65 -9.87 -3.31 1.95
C PHE A 65 -10.87 -2.15 2.00
N SER A 66 -11.54 -1.98 3.14
CA SER A 66 -12.50 -0.91 3.37
C SER A 66 -12.06 -0.06 4.55
N ILE A 67 -12.05 1.26 4.38
CA ILE A 67 -11.70 2.23 5.42
C ILE A 67 -13.00 2.77 6.01
N ILE A 68 -13.09 2.84 7.33
CA ILE A 68 -14.24 3.45 8.01
C ILE A 68 -14.00 4.96 8.03
N LEU A 69 -14.89 5.74 7.42
CA LEU A 69 -14.77 7.19 7.40
C LEU A 69 -15.31 7.76 8.72
N THR A 70 -14.55 8.68 9.32
CA THR A 70 -15.04 9.48 10.44
C THR A 70 -16.04 10.50 9.91
N SER A 71 -17.26 10.52 10.46
CA SER A 71 -18.23 11.57 10.13
C SER A 71 -17.69 12.93 10.60
N ARG A 72 -18.06 14.01 9.89
CA ARG A 72 -17.73 15.40 10.24
C ARG A 72 -18.08 15.79 11.68
N ARG A 73 -18.90 15.00 12.39
CA ARG A 73 -19.26 15.20 13.81
C ARG A 73 -18.47 14.33 14.80
N GLY A 74 -17.37 13.69 14.37
CA GLY A 74 -16.48 12.92 15.26
C GLY A 74 -17.05 11.58 15.74
N LYS A 75 -18.24 11.17 15.30
CA LYS A 75 -18.74 9.80 15.48
C LYS A 75 -18.29 8.95 14.30
N TYR A 76 -17.79 7.74 14.56
CA TYR A 76 -17.57 6.76 13.50
C TYR A 76 -18.92 6.41 12.92
N ASP A 77 -19.14 6.81 11.67
CA ASP A 77 -20.33 6.44 10.94
C ASP A 77 -20.04 5.12 10.26
N THR A 78 -20.42 4.02 10.91
CA THR A 78 -20.18 2.67 10.38
C THR A 78 -20.86 2.44 9.03
N ASP A 79 -21.80 3.29 8.63
CA ASP A 79 -22.49 3.20 7.34
C ASP A 79 -21.69 3.83 6.19
N ARG A 80 -20.68 4.67 6.49
CA ARG A 80 -19.82 5.29 5.47
C ARG A 80 -18.47 4.61 5.42
N MET A 81 -18.38 3.59 4.57
CA MET A 81 -17.13 2.90 4.26
C MET A 81 -16.68 3.26 2.85
N ASP A 82 -15.41 3.66 2.72
CA ASP A 82 -14.75 3.71 1.42
C ASP A 82 -14.07 2.37 1.16
N ARG A 83 -13.98 1.96 -0.10
CA ARG A 83 -13.43 0.66 -0.49
C ARG A 83 -12.32 0.84 -1.51
N ILE A 84 -11.12 0.48 -1.11
CA ILE A 84 -9.91 0.53 -1.92
C ILE A 84 -9.64 -0.84 -2.51
N ARG A 85 -9.54 -0.92 -3.83
CA ARG A 85 -9.27 -2.13 -4.60
C ARG A 85 -7.92 -2.08 -5.28
N ALA A 86 -7.27 -3.24 -5.33
CA ALA A 86 -6.11 -3.50 -6.16
C ALA A 86 -6.19 -4.94 -6.67
N SER A 87 -6.56 -5.11 -7.93
CA SER A 87 -6.59 -6.41 -8.60
C SER A 87 -5.96 -6.33 -9.98
N PRO A 88 -5.03 -7.25 -10.32
CA PRO A 88 -4.50 -7.37 -11.66
C PRO A 88 -5.56 -7.91 -12.62
N SER A 89 -5.29 -7.78 -13.92
CA SER A 89 -6.13 -8.39 -14.94
C SER A 89 -6.14 -9.92 -14.78
N HIS A 90 -7.30 -10.54 -14.91
CA HIS A 90 -7.43 -11.99 -14.84
C HIS A 90 -8.54 -12.50 -15.75
N ARG A 91 -8.18 -13.29 -16.77
CA ARG A 91 -9.01 -13.98 -17.79
C ARG A 91 -10.11 -13.14 -18.45
N TRP A 92 -11.07 -12.65 -17.67
CA TRP A 92 -12.30 -11.94 -18.08
C TRP A 92 -12.53 -10.64 -17.30
N GLN A 93 -11.59 -10.25 -16.45
CA GLN A 93 -11.67 -9.04 -15.64
C GLN A 93 -10.44 -8.18 -15.91
N ASP A 94 -10.67 -6.93 -16.28
CA ASP A 94 -9.62 -5.94 -16.41
C ASP A 94 -9.01 -5.60 -15.06
N ALA A 95 -7.74 -5.18 -15.11
CA ALA A 95 -7.06 -4.66 -13.94
C ALA A 95 -7.83 -3.47 -13.34
N HIS A 96 -7.97 -3.46 -12.02
CA HIS A 96 -8.63 -2.39 -11.31
C HIS A 96 -7.80 -1.99 -10.09
N TYR A 97 -7.31 -0.75 -10.11
CA TYR A 97 -6.41 -0.20 -9.12
C TYR A 97 -6.90 1.17 -8.70
N ASN A 98 -7.33 1.31 -7.45
CA ASN A 98 -7.75 2.61 -6.94
C ASN A 98 -6.56 3.53 -6.66
N THR A 99 -6.86 4.81 -6.74
CA THR A 99 -5.94 5.91 -6.42
C THR A 99 -6.24 6.39 -5.00
N VAL A 100 -5.19 6.69 -4.24
CA VAL A 100 -5.25 7.12 -2.85
C VAL A 100 -4.33 8.33 -2.63
N LEU A 101 -4.62 9.11 -1.59
CA LEU A 101 -3.69 10.10 -1.06
C LEU A 101 -2.79 9.42 -0.04
N VAL A 102 -1.49 9.42 -0.31
CA VAL A 102 -0.45 8.88 0.56
C VAL A 102 0.25 10.03 1.23
N ARG A 103 0.30 10.01 2.56
CA ARG A 103 1.07 10.98 3.33
C ARG A 103 2.56 10.72 3.14
N THR A 104 3.30 11.72 2.66
CA THR A 104 4.75 11.62 2.43
C THR A 104 5.58 12.24 3.54
N ASN A 105 4.99 13.18 4.29
CA ASN A 105 5.65 13.83 5.43
C ASN A 105 4.98 13.42 6.75
N MET A 106 5.61 12.49 7.46
CA MET A 106 5.14 11.99 8.76
C MET A 106 5.60 12.89 9.93
N SER A 107 6.47 13.87 9.67
CA SER A 107 7.12 14.71 10.69
C SER A 107 6.18 15.75 11.32
N HIS A 108 5.10 16.14 10.63
CA HIS A 108 4.13 17.10 11.16
C HIS A 108 3.14 16.41 12.10
N VAL A 109 3.33 16.56 13.41
CA VAL A 109 2.34 16.14 14.41
C VAL A 109 1.22 17.21 14.43
N GLY A 110 0.23 17.05 13.55
CA GLY A 110 -0.86 18.03 13.38
C GLY A 110 -1.82 17.66 12.25
N ASN A 111 -2.70 18.60 11.87
CA ASN A 111 -3.65 18.42 10.77
C ASN A 111 -2.90 18.12 9.46
N VAL A 112 -3.17 16.96 8.86
CA VAL A 112 -2.61 16.57 7.56
C VAL A 112 -3.11 17.55 6.51
N THR A 113 -2.20 18.29 5.88
CA THR A 113 -2.56 19.18 4.76
C THR A 113 -2.44 18.43 3.43
N LEU A 114 -3.11 18.93 2.38
CA LEU A 114 -2.96 18.35 1.04
C LEU A 114 -1.52 18.42 0.52
N HIS A 115 -0.73 19.39 1.00
CA HIS A 115 0.68 19.53 0.63
C HIS A 115 1.57 18.39 1.17
N ASP A 116 1.17 17.77 2.29
CA ASP A 116 1.84 16.61 2.90
C ASP A 116 1.47 15.28 2.23
N CYS A 117 0.57 15.33 1.24
CA CYS A 117 0.05 14.17 0.55
C CYS A 117 0.55 14.12 -0.90
N ARG A 118 0.63 12.89 -1.42
CA ARG A 118 0.85 12.63 -2.84
C ARG A 118 -0.21 11.66 -3.34
N VAL A 119 -0.61 11.85 -4.57
CA VAL A 119 -1.52 10.92 -5.25
C VAL A 119 -0.71 9.68 -5.64
N ALA A 120 -1.20 8.50 -5.29
CA ALA A 120 -0.58 7.24 -5.67
C ALA A 120 -1.63 6.20 -6.03
N ARG A 121 -1.28 5.26 -6.91
CA ARG A 121 -2.11 4.12 -7.27
C ARG A 121 -1.73 2.91 -6.44
N VAL A 122 -2.70 2.28 -5.79
CA VAL A 122 -2.47 1.02 -5.07
C VAL A 122 -2.33 -0.11 -6.08
N ARG A 123 -1.17 -0.79 -6.12
CA ARG A 123 -0.92 -1.91 -7.03
C ARG A 123 -1.11 -3.27 -6.37
N VAL A 124 -0.75 -3.39 -5.10
CA VAL A 124 -0.87 -4.63 -4.35
C VAL A 124 -1.30 -4.32 -2.93
N ILE A 125 -2.25 -5.09 -2.41
CA ILE A 125 -2.52 -5.19 -0.98
C ILE A 125 -2.07 -6.59 -0.58
N PHE A 126 -1.16 -6.68 0.38
CA PHE A 126 -0.54 -7.95 0.79
C PHE A 126 -0.34 -8.00 2.29
N SER A 127 -0.08 -9.18 2.84
CA SER A 127 0.44 -9.31 4.20
C SER A 127 1.84 -9.87 4.20
N LEU A 128 2.60 -9.55 5.25
CA LEU A 128 3.91 -10.13 5.44
C LEU A 128 3.80 -11.59 5.91
N PRO A 129 4.62 -12.50 5.38
CA PRO A 129 4.86 -13.81 5.99
C PRO A 129 5.23 -13.67 7.47
N PRO A 130 4.88 -14.64 8.33
CA PRO A 130 5.10 -14.56 9.78
C PRO A 130 6.55 -14.22 10.17
N TYR A 131 7.54 -14.80 9.48
CA TYR A 131 8.95 -14.53 9.77
C TYR A 131 9.38 -13.08 9.45
N LEU A 132 8.70 -12.40 8.52
CA LEU A 132 8.95 -10.98 8.23
C LEU A 132 8.20 -10.04 9.19
N GLN A 133 7.11 -10.48 9.81
CA GLN A 133 6.36 -9.67 10.78
C GLN A 133 7.18 -9.37 12.04
N ASN A 134 8.07 -10.29 12.43
CA ASN A 134 8.98 -10.12 13.57
C ASN A 134 9.93 -8.91 13.44
N PHE A 135 10.07 -8.34 12.24
CA PHE A 135 10.90 -7.16 12.01
C PHE A 135 10.15 -5.84 12.12
N ARG A 136 8.85 -5.85 12.47
CA ARG A 136 8.06 -4.64 12.64
C ARG A 136 7.98 -4.24 14.11
N ALA A 137 7.92 -2.94 14.37
CA ALA A 137 7.75 -2.38 15.70
C ALA A 137 6.35 -1.75 15.84
N PRO A 138 5.54 -2.12 16.86
CA PRO A 138 5.71 -3.23 17.80
C PRO A 138 5.37 -4.59 17.15
N PRO A 139 6.03 -5.69 17.56
CA PRO A 139 5.86 -7.02 16.95
C PRO A 139 4.47 -7.66 17.14
N ASN A 140 3.55 -6.97 17.83
CA ASN A 140 2.21 -7.45 18.19
C ASN A 140 1.07 -6.62 17.56
N GLU A 141 1.35 -5.75 16.60
CA GLU A 141 0.27 -5.03 15.91
C GLU A 141 -0.50 -5.94 14.94
N SER A 142 -1.82 -5.95 15.09
CA SER A 142 -2.78 -6.69 14.26
C SER A 142 -2.77 -6.30 12.77
N GLU A 143 -2.01 -5.26 12.40
CA GLU A 143 -1.99 -4.71 11.06
C GLU A 143 -0.90 -5.36 10.21
N THR A 144 -1.04 -6.64 9.93
CA THR A 144 -0.10 -7.41 9.08
C THR A 144 -0.14 -7.00 7.60
N HIS A 145 -1.13 -6.19 7.22
CA HIS A 145 -1.38 -5.78 5.84
C HIS A 145 -0.56 -4.54 5.48
N LEU A 146 0.02 -4.58 4.29
CA LEU A 146 0.74 -3.50 3.65
C LEU A 146 0.17 -3.30 2.25
N ALA A 147 0.39 -2.10 1.71
CA ALA A 147 0.04 -1.78 0.35
C ALA A 147 1.28 -1.31 -0.41
N TYR A 148 1.57 -1.93 -1.55
CA TYR A 148 2.49 -1.34 -2.52
C TYR A 148 1.74 -0.29 -3.30
N VAL A 149 2.23 0.94 -3.24
CA VAL A 149 1.70 2.08 -3.98
C VAL A 149 2.70 2.56 -5.01
N LYS A 150 2.22 2.90 -6.20
CA LYS A 150 3.00 3.59 -7.23
C LYS A 150 2.58 5.05 -7.23
N GLY A 151 3.46 5.94 -6.77
CA GLY A 151 3.25 7.38 -6.88
C GLY A 151 3.04 7.79 -8.34
N PHE A 152 2.12 8.72 -8.57
CA PHE A 152 2.12 9.44 -9.84
C PHE A 152 3.32 10.40 -9.84
N THR A 153 3.99 10.53 -10.98
CA THR A 153 5.04 11.53 -11.14
C THR A 153 4.44 12.89 -10.81
N PRO A 154 5.11 13.75 -10.02
CA PRO A 154 4.69 15.13 -9.89
C PRO A 154 4.53 15.74 -11.28
N PHE A 155 3.49 16.54 -11.48
CA PHE A 155 3.43 17.36 -12.69
C PHE A 155 4.65 18.29 -12.66
N LEU A 156 5.49 18.17 -13.67
CA LEU A 156 6.55 19.14 -13.89
C LEU A 156 5.90 20.50 -14.23
N PRO A 157 6.58 21.62 -13.92
CA PRO A 157 6.11 22.95 -14.33
C PRO A 157 5.82 23.02 -15.83
N ASP A 158 6.64 22.33 -16.62
CA ASP A 158 6.44 22.12 -18.04
C ASP A 158 5.86 20.73 -18.31
N PRO A 159 4.74 20.62 -19.05
CA PRO A 159 4.16 19.32 -19.40
C PRO A 159 5.12 18.48 -20.25
N GLU A 160 5.19 17.17 -20.00
CA GLU A 160 6.02 16.25 -20.81
C GLU A 160 5.61 16.32 -22.29
N GLN A 161 6.56 16.34 -23.23
CA GLN A 161 6.26 16.51 -24.67
C GLN A 161 5.31 15.46 -25.27
N THR A 162 5.21 14.28 -24.66
CA THR A 162 4.29 13.20 -25.05
C THR A 162 2.98 13.20 -24.26
N SER A 163 2.78 14.17 -23.38
CA SER A 163 1.54 14.32 -22.64
C SER A 163 0.48 14.93 -23.56
N GLU A 164 -0.46 14.11 -23.98
CA GLU A 164 -1.44 14.49 -24.99
C GLU A 164 -2.53 15.47 -24.48
N LEU A 165 -2.40 16.11 -23.29
CA LEU A 165 -3.16 17.29 -22.85
C LEU A 165 -2.86 17.73 -21.39
N TYR A 166 -2.85 19.05 -21.13
CA TYR A 166 -2.92 19.66 -19.78
C TYR A 166 -3.67 21.01 -19.76
N ARG A 167 -4.70 21.10 -18.89
CA ARG A 167 -5.09 22.17 -17.95
C ARG A 167 -6.58 21.98 -17.64
N VAL A 168 -6.95 21.88 -16.37
CA VAL A 168 -8.23 22.42 -15.88
C VAL A 168 -7.98 23.06 -14.51
N SER A 169 -8.45 24.30 -14.36
CA SER A 169 -8.37 25.12 -13.15
C SER A 169 -9.29 24.64 -12.04
#